data_AF-A0AA88UZG0-F1
#
_entry.id   AF-A0AA88UZG0-F1
#
_cell.length_a   1.000
_cell.length_b   1.000
_cell.length_c   1.000
_cell.angle_alpha   90.00
_cell.angle_beta   90.00
_cell.angle_gamma   90.00
#
_symmetry.space_group_name_H-M   'P 1'
#
loop_
_entity.id
_entity.type
_entity.pdbx_description
1 polymer ?
#
loop_
_entity_poly.entity_id
_entity_poly.type
_entity_poly.pdbx_seq_one_letter_code
_entity_poly.pdbx_strand_id
1 'polypeptide(L)'
;MSKVDESSPRTFPTINQCKSIGRDKDTVVADFDGTLLRGRSSFPYFALVAFEVGGVLRLLFLLLASPLAGLLYYCISESAGIRVLIFATFAGMRVSDIESVARAVLPKFYSSDLHPESWRVFSSCGKRCVLTANPKIMVEAFLKEYLGADLVLGTEISAYKGRATGLVTGPGILVGHNKADALLKAFRNTSTPDIGLGDRKTDYPFMKLCKESYVVPANPEVEAVSHDKLPKPIIFHDGRLVQKPSPLMALLTILWIPVGFVLACLRIAAGALLPMPLVYYAFWALGVRVTVKGTPPPPARKSTGQTGVLFICSHRTLLDPIFLSTALGRPIPAVTPAYEVTFLNKLPQELTCSSGKSSHDVANYIQRMIASTLSYECTNFTRKDKYRALAGNDGVVVEKTKLAAN
;
A
#
# COMPACT_ATOMS: atom_id res chain seq x y z
N MET A 1 -34.05 -35.93 -16.88
CA MET A 1 -32.57 -35.91 -16.85
C MET A 1 -32.08 -35.42 -18.21
N SER A 2 -32.13 -34.11 -18.43
CA SER A 2 -31.75 -33.47 -19.69
C SER A 2 -30.26 -33.13 -19.64
N LYS A 3 -29.48 -33.77 -20.52
CA LYS A 3 -28.07 -33.47 -20.79
C LYS A 3 -27.93 -31.98 -21.09
N VAL A 4 -27.10 -31.29 -20.31
CA VAL A 4 -26.67 -29.93 -20.58
C VAL A 4 -25.58 -30.02 -21.65
N ASP A 5 -25.83 -29.39 -22.79
CA ASP A 5 -24.94 -29.33 -23.95
C ASP A 5 -23.55 -28.78 -23.59
N GLU A 6 -22.51 -29.56 -23.91
CA GLU A 6 -21.14 -29.09 -24.11
C GLU A 6 -21.09 -28.17 -25.33
N SER A 7 -21.37 -26.89 -25.11
CA SER A 7 -21.16 -25.85 -26.12
C SER A 7 -19.67 -25.49 -26.23
N SER A 8 -19.20 -25.47 -27.48
CA SER A 8 -17.91 -24.98 -28.00
C SER A 8 -17.17 -23.92 -27.15
N PRO A 9 -15.82 -23.87 -27.15
CA PRO A 9 -15.08 -22.88 -26.37
C PRO A 9 -15.38 -21.46 -26.89
N ARG A 10 -16.22 -20.70 -26.15
CA ARG A 10 -16.34 -19.25 -26.34
C ARG A 10 -14.94 -18.66 -26.27
N THR A 11 -14.47 -18.16 -27.40
CA THR A 11 -13.20 -17.44 -27.47
C THR A 11 -13.48 -16.02 -27.02
N PHE A 12 -12.96 -15.63 -25.86
CA PHE A 12 -13.16 -14.29 -25.32
C PHE A 12 -12.33 -13.27 -26.11
N PRO A 13 -12.90 -12.11 -26.47
CA PRO A 13 -12.15 -11.03 -27.11
C PRO A 13 -11.05 -10.47 -26.17
N THR A 14 -10.08 -9.76 -26.73
CA THR A 14 -9.03 -9.11 -25.93
C THR A 14 -9.51 -7.78 -25.34
N ILE A 15 -8.92 -7.36 -24.22
CA ILE A 15 -9.31 -6.12 -23.51
C ILE A 15 -9.24 -4.85 -24.38
N ASN A 16 -8.41 -4.83 -25.41
CA ASN A 16 -8.32 -3.71 -26.36
C ASN A 16 -9.64 -3.43 -27.10
N GLN A 17 -10.50 -4.45 -27.22
CA GLN A 17 -11.81 -4.34 -27.85
C GLN A 17 -12.89 -3.81 -26.88
N CYS A 18 -12.56 -3.69 -25.59
CA CYS A 18 -13.49 -3.19 -24.57
C CYS A 18 -13.55 -1.65 -24.59
N LYS A 19 -14.74 -1.12 -24.85
CA LYS A 19 -15.02 0.33 -24.80
C LYS A 19 -15.14 0.78 -23.34
N SER A 20 -14.43 1.85 -22.98
CA SER A 20 -14.42 2.44 -21.63
C SER A 20 -15.33 3.67 -21.49
N ILE A 21 -16.04 4.10 -22.54
CA ILE A 21 -16.90 5.28 -22.51
C ILE A 21 -18.34 4.86 -22.15
N GLY A 22 -18.97 5.57 -21.21
CA GLY A 22 -20.37 5.35 -20.83
C GLY A 22 -20.61 4.16 -19.90
N ARG A 23 -19.59 3.73 -19.14
CA ARG A 23 -19.63 2.55 -18.27
C ARG A 23 -19.96 2.89 -16.80
N ASP A 24 -20.40 4.11 -16.50
CA ASP A 24 -20.61 4.60 -15.13
C ASP A 24 -21.71 3.86 -14.35
N LYS A 25 -22.58 3.11 -15.03
CA LYS A 25 -23.62 2.27 -14.42
C LYS A 25 -23.28 0.79 -14.41
N ASP A 26 -22.20 0.41 -15.09
CA ASP A 26 -21.84 -0.98 -15.29
C ASP A 26 -21.05 -1.51 -14.09
N THR A 27 -21.24 -2.80 -13.83
CA THR A 27 -20.47 -3.55 -12.84
C THR A 27 -19.35 -4.33 -13.52
N VAL A 28 -18.11 -4.04 -13.14
CA VAL A 28 -16.92 -4.80 -13.58
C VAL A 28 -16.48 -5.78 -12.51
N VAL A 29 -16.09 -6.98 -12.95
CA VAL A 29 -15.46 -8.02 -12.16
C VAL A 29 -14.11 -8.34 -12.80
N ALA A 30 -13.03 -8.16 -12.06
CA ALA A 30 -11.69 -8.42 -12.57
C ALA A 30 -10.93 -9.41 -11.68
N ASP A 31 -10.13 -10.27 -12.30
CA ASP A 31 -9.04 -10.93 -11.58
C ASP A 31 -7.95 -9.91 -11.19
N PHE A 32 -7.13 -10.25 -10.20
CA PHE A 32 -6.08 -9.37 -9.72
C PHE A 32 -4.73 -9.61 -10.41
N ASP A 33 -4.08 -10.75 -10.16
CA ASP A 33 -2.78 -11.09 -10.74
C ASP A 33 -2.91 -11.32 -12.26
N GLY A 34 -2.00 -10.80 -13.07
CA GLY A 34 -2.04 -10.93 -14.54
C GLY A 34 -3.17 -10.18 -15.25
N THR A 35 -4.18 -9.69 -14.53
CA THR A 35 -5.31 -8.93 -15.06
C THR A 35 -5.22 -7.46 -14.65
N LEU A 36 -5.47 -7.11 -13.38
CA LEU A 36 -5.26 -5.75 -12.89
C LEU A 36 -3.77 -5.43 -12.72
N LEU A 37 -2.99 -6.42 -12.30
CA LEU A 37 -1.53 -6.33 -12.27
C LEU A 37 -0.93 -6.94 -13.55
N ARG A 38 0.20 -6.39 -14.00
CA ARG A 38 0.98 -6.97 -15.11
C ARG A 38 1.58 -8.31 -14.73
N GLY A 39 2.07 -8.42 -13.49
CA GLY A 39 2.68 -9.63 -12.96
C GLY A 39 1.68 -10.76 -12.75
N ARG A 40 1.95 -11.91 -13.37
CA ARG A 40 1.21 -13.17 -13.19
C ARG A 40 1.61 -13.98 -11.96
N SER A 41 2.72 -13.60 -11.33
CA SER A 41 3.27 -14.30 -10.17
C SER A 41 3.01 -13.49 -8.91
N SER A 42 2.35 -14.13 -7.95
CA SER A 42 2.07 -13.53 -6.66
C SER A 42 3.26 -13.63 -5.70
N PHE A 43 4.27 -14.48 -6.01
CA PHE A 43 5.45 -14.72 -5.16
C PHE A 43 6.09 -13.42 -4.62
N PRO A 44 6.33 -12.36 -5.41
CA PRO A 44 6.99 -11.16 -4.91
C PRO A 44 6.21 -10.48 -3.78
N TYR A 45 4.88 -10.54 -3.80
CA TYR A 45 4.04 -9.95 -2.77
C TYR A 45 4.02 -10.79 -1.50
N PHE A 46 4.03 -12.13 -1.63
CA PHE A 46 4.26 -13.03 -0.48
C PHE A 46 5.65 -12.83 0.13
N ALA A 47 6.68 -12.67 -0.70
CA ALA A 47 8.05 -12.41 -0.28
C ALA A 47 8.19 -11.08 0.48
N LEU A 48 7.49 -10.03 0.04
CA LEU A 48 7.43 -8.76 0.78
C LEU A 48 6.84 -8.96 2.18
N VAL A 49 5.70 -9.65 2.30
CA VAL A 49 5.08 -9.91 3.61
C VAL A 49 5.98 -10.80 4.49
N ALA A 50 6.56 -11.85 3.90
CA ALA A 50 7.49 -12.74 4.58
C ALA A 50 8.69 -11.98 5.16
N PHE A 51 9.27 -11.06 4.38
CA PHE A 51 10.43 -10.27 4.79
C PHE A 51 10.08 -9.20 5.83
N GLU A 52 9.00 -8.44 5.63
CA GLU A 52 8.65 -7.32 6.50
C GLU A 52 8.16 -7.79 7.88
N VAL A 53 7.34 -8.86 7.92
CA VAL A 53 6.82 -9.42 9.18
C VAL A 53 7.75 -10.47 9.77
N GLY A 54 8.21 -11.41 8.95
CA GLY A 54 8.96 -12.59 9.39
C GLY A 54 10.48 -12.47 9.28
N GLY A 55 10.98 -11.41 8.64
CA GLY A 55 12.41 -11.19 8.44
C GLY A 55 13.04 -12.10 7.39
N VAL A 56 14.38 -12.09 7.38
CA VAL A 56 15.21 -12.79 6.41
C VAL A 56 15.00 -14.31 6.43
N LEU A 57 14.88 -14.90 7.62
CA LEU A 57 14.72 -16.35 7.77
C LEU A 57 13.40 -16.85 7.17
N ARG A 58 12.32 -16.06 7.34
CA ARG A 58 11.02 -16.38 6.72
C ARG A 58 11.08 -16.22 5.20
N LEU A 59 11.74 -15.17 4.71
CA LEU A 59 11.96 -15.00 3.27
C LEU A 59 12.75 -16.18 2.68
N LEU A 60 13.80 -16.63 3.38
CA LEU A 60 14.57 -17.82 3.00
C LEU A 60 13.70 -19.07 2.97
N PHE A 61 12.88 -19.29 4.00
CA PHE A 61 11.96 -20.43 4.02
C PHE A 61 10.97 -20.41 2.84
N LEU A 62 10.38 -19.24 2.54
CA LEU A 62 9.50 -19.07 1.39
C LEU A 62 10.23 -19.33 0.06
N LEU A 63 11.47 -18.84 -0.08
CA LEU A 63 12.27 -19.05 -1.27
C LEU A 63 12.60 -20.53 -1.49
N LEU A 64 12.97 -21.25 -0.43
CA LEU A 64 13.22 -22.70 -0.48
C LEU A 64 11.94 -23.50 -0.76
N ALA A 65 10.78 -23.02 -0.32
CA ALA A 65 9.48 -23.61 -0.62
C ALA A 65 8.98 -23.28 -2.04
N SER A 66 9.53 -22.26 -2.71
CA SER A 66 9.06 -21.79 -4.02
C SER A 66 9.16 -22.83 -5.14
N PRO A 67 10.23 -23.64 -5.28
CA PRO A 67 10.29 -24.70 -6.28
C PRO A 67 9.21 -25.76 -6.06
N LEU A 68 8.96 -26.14 -4.80
CA LEU A 68 7.88 -27.06 -4.45
C LEU A 68 6.51 -26.45 -4.76
N ALA A 69 6.30 -25.18 -4.43
CA ALA A 69 5.06 -24.47 -4.75
C ALA A 69 4.84 -24.41 -6.28
N GLY A 70 5.90 -24.15 -7.05
CA GLY A 70 5.86 -24.16 -8.52
C GLY A 70 5.53 -25.55 -9.09
N LEU A 71 6.17 -26.60 -8.57
CA LEU A 71 5.89 -27.97 -8.96
C LEU A 71 4.42 -28.33 -8.71
N LEU A 72 3.90 -28.03 -7.51
CA LEU A 72 2.50 -28.28 -7.18
C LEU A 72 1.54 -27.46 -8.03
N TYR A 73 1.88 -26.20 -8.31
CA TYR A 73 1.09 -25.29 -9.13
C TYR A 73 0.90 -25.82 -10.56
N TYR A 74 1.98 -26.27 -11.19
CA TYR A 74 1.94 -26.72 -12.59
C TYR A 74 1.59 -28.20 -12.76
N CYS A 75 2.03 -29.08 -11.87
CA CYS A 75 1.83 -30.53 -12.01
C CYS A 75 0.57 -31.06 -11.34
N ILE A 76 0.02 -30.37 -10.33
CA ILE A 76 -1.15 -30.86 -9.56
C ILE A 76 -2.32 -29.88 -9.67
N SER A 77 -2.19 -28.69 -9.09
CA SER A 77 -3.24 -27.68 -9.09
C SER A 77 -2.66 -26.33 -8.68
N GLU A 78 -3.09 -25.27 -9.36
CA GLU A 78 -2.82 -23.88 -8.96
C GLU A 78 -3.17 -23.63 -7.48
N SER A 79 -4.27 -24.22 -7.00
CA SER A 79 -4.68 -24.11 -5.60
C SER A 79 -3.67 -24.72 -4.60
N ALA A 80 -2.99 -25.81 -4.97
CA ALA A 80 -2.02 -26.47 -4.11
C ALA A 80 -0.74 -25.64 -3.96
N GLY A 81 -0.25 -25.06 -5.07
CA GLY A 81 0.91 -24.16 -5.03
C GLY A 81 0.67 -22.93 -4.17
N ILE A 82 -0.50 -22.31 -4.29
CA ILE A 82 -0.88 -21.14 -3.48
C ILE A 82 -0.99 -21.49 -1.99
N ARG A 83 -1.50 -22.68 -1.64
CA ARG A 83 -1.52 -23.14 -0.24
C ARG A 83 -0.12 -23.21 0.38
N VAL A 84 0.88 -23.67 -0.38
CA VAL A 84 2.28 -23.71 0.09
C VAL A 84 2.81 -22.29 0.30
N LEU A 85 2.55 -21.35 -0.62
CA LEU A 85 2.96 -19.95 -0.45
C LEU A 85 2.31 -19.30 0.77
N ILE A 86 1.01 -19.55 0.99
CA ILE A 86 0.27 -19.07 2.15
C ILE A 86 0.86 -19.64 3.44
N PHE A 87 1.09 -20.96 3.50
CA PHE A 87 1.66 -21.58 4.68
C PHE A 87 3.07 -21.04 4.98
N ALA A 88 3.93 -21.02 3.95
CA ALA A 88 5.31 -20.59 4.09
C ALA A 88 5.44 -19.13 4.53
N THR A 89 4.51 -18.28 4.07
CA THR A 89 4.45 -16.87 4.46
C THR A 89 3.82 -16.71 5.83
N PHE A 90 2.59 -17.16 6.04
CA PHE A 90 1.76 -16.71 7.17
C PHE A 90 1.86 -17.52 8.45
N ALA A 91 2.35 -18.76 8.40
CA ALA A 91 2.30 -19.66 9.56
C ALA A 91 2.96 -19.04 10.81
N GLY A 92 2.14 -18.77 11.83
CA GLY A 92 2.55 -18.24 13.13
C GLY A 92 2.68 -16.71 13.19
N MET A 93 2.46 -15.96 12.11
CA MET A 93 2.46 -14.49 12.13
C MET A 93 1.26 -13.92 12.87
N ARG A 94 1.39 -12.73 13.48
CA ARG A 94 0.24 -12.01 14.01
C ARG A 94 -0.56 -11.41 12.87
N VAL A 95 -1.89 -11.52 12.95
CA VAL A 95 -2.81 -10.99 11.94
C VAL A 95 -2.66 -9.47 11.81
N SER A 96 -2.50 -8.76 12.94
CA SER A 96 -2.26 -7.31 12.98
C SER A 96 -1.02 -6.88 12.19
N ASP A 97 0.05 -7.67 12.24
CA ASP A 97 1.32 -7.33 11.59
C ASP A 97 1.21 -7.52 10.07
N ILE A 98 0.47 -8.54 9.64
CA ILE A 98 0.12 -8.78 8.24
C ILE A 98 -0.72 -7.60 7.70
N GLU A 99 -1.76 -7.19 8.42
CA GLU A 99 -2.60 -6.05 8.01
C GLU A 99 -1.81 -4.76 7.93
N SER A 100 -0.89 -4.53 8.86
CA SER A 100 -0.02 -3.35 8.87
C SER A 100 0.84 -3.31 7.61
N VAL A 101 1.52 -4.41 7.27
CA VAL A 101 2.33 -4.50 6.05
C VAL A 101 1.49 -4.39 4.79
N ALA A 102 0.27 -4.96 4.78
CA ALA A 102 -0.64 -4.86 3.65
C ALA A 102 -1.11 -3.42 3.38
N ARG A 103 -1.23 -2.58 4.41
CA ARG A 103 -1.59 -1.16 4.28
C ARG A 103 -0.39 -0.25 4.02
N ALA A 104 0.75 -0.53 4.63
CA ALA A 104 1.91 0.37 4.60
C ALA A 104 2.89 0.09 3.44
N VAL A 105 3.12 -1.19 3.11
CA VAL A 105 4.20 -1.60 2.21
C VAL A 105 3.66 -1.98 0.83
N LEU A 106 2.67 -2.88 0.79
CA LEU A 106 2.18 -3.47 -0.46
C LEU A 106 1.62 -2.47 -1.48
N PRO A 107 0.92 -1.36 -1.11
CA PRO A 107 0.37 -0.42 -2.08
C PRO A 107 1.41 0.17 -3.04
N LYS A 108 2.63 0.42 -2.55
CA LYS A 108 3.74 0.88 -3.39
C LYS A 108 4.07 -0.11 -4.50
N PHE A 109 4.13 -1.40 -4.17
CA PHE A 109 4.51 -2.43 -5.14
C PHE A 109 3.36 -2.75 -6.10
N TYR A 110 2.12 -2.82 -5.61
CA TYR A 110 0.97 -3.06 -6.47
C TYR A 110 0.73 -1.94 -7.48
N SER A 111 0.83 -0.69 -7.05
CA SER A 111 0.67 0.45 -7.96
C SER A 111 1.74 0.51 -9.05
N SER A 112 2.99 0.15 -8.73
CA SER A 112 4.07 0.06 -9.71
C SER A 112 3.90 -1.09 -10.73
N ASP A 113 2.92 -1.97 -10.52
CA ASP A 113 2.65 -3.15 -11.36
C ASP A 113 1.26 -3.10 -12.00
N LEU A 114 0.54 -1.97 -11.92
CA LEU A 114 -0.83 -1.85 -12.42
C LEU A 114 -0.87 -1.82 -13.96
N HIS A 115 -1.72 -2.65 -14.56
CA HIS A 115 -1.88 -2.79 -16.01
C HIS A 115 -2.74 -1.65 -16.58
N PRO A 116 -2.27 -0.88 -17.59
CA PRO A 116 -2.96 0.32 -18.07
C PRO A 116 -4.30 0.05 -18.74
N GLU A 117 -4.41 -0.96 -19.61
CA GLU A 117 -5.70 -1.26 -20.27
C GLU A 117 -6.75 -1.79 -19.30
N SER A 118 -6.36 -2.68 -18.39
CA SER A 118 -7.21 -3.16 -17.31
C SER A 118 -7.66 -2.02 -16.42
N TRP A 119 -6.75 -1.10 -16.07
CA TRP A 119 -7.09 0.09 -15.29
C TRP A 119 -8.06 1.01 -16.05
N ARG A 120 -7.87 1.22 -17.36
CA ARG A 120 -8.76 2.03 -18.21
C ARG A 120 -10.21 1.56 -18.14
N VAL A 121 -10.44 0.25 -18.25
CA VAL A 121 -11.80 -0.33 -18.18
C VAL A 121 -12.31 -0.39 -16.74
N PHE A 122 -11.45 -0.78 -15.80
CA PHE A 122 -11.85 -0.94 -14.40
C PHE A 122 -12.24 0.40 -13.76
N SER A 123 -11.48 1.46 -14.02
CA SER A 123 -11.75 2.80 -13.49
C SER A 123 -12.97 3.48 -14.12
N SER A 124 -13.35 3.12 -15.36
CA SER A 124 -14.54 3.68 -16.02
C SER A 124 -15.86 3.10 -15.53
N CYS A 125 -15.83 2.00 -14.78
CA CYS A 125 -17.04 1.35 -14.29
C CYS A 125 -17.50 1.94 -12.96
N GLY A 126 -18.82 2.03 -12.78
CA GLY A 126 -19.44 2.57 -11.57
C GLY A 126 -19.30 1.66 -10.36
N LYS A 127 -19.47 0.35 -10.55
CA LYS A 127 -19.31 -0.65 -9.50
C LYS A 127 -18.15 -1.60 -9.83
N ARG A 128 -17.25 -1.77 -8.88
CA ARG A 128 -15.96 -2.44 -9.08
C ARG A 128 -15.79 -3.61 -8.12
N CYS A 129 -15.72 -4.81 -8.67
CA CYS A 129 -15.52 -6.05 -7.94
C CYS A 129 -14.19 -6.69 -8.34
N VAL A 130 -13.43 -7.18 -7.38
CA VAL A 130 -12.18 -7.91 -7.61
C VAL A 130 -12.29 -9.32 -7.05
N LEU A 131 -11.99 -10.31 -7.88
CA LEU A 131 -11.81 -11.72 -7.51
C LEU A 131 -10.30 -11.99 -7.49
N THR A 132 -9.81 -12.74 -6.50
CA THR A 132 -8.38 -13.08 -6.48
C THR A 132 -8.11 -14.35 -5.69
N ALA A 133 -7.14 -15.13 -6.17
CA ALA A 133 -6.65 -16.29 -5.44
C ALA A 133 -5.77 -15.89 -4.23
N ASN A 134 -5.25 -14.66 -4.20
CA ASN A 134 -4.44 -14.17 -3.10
C ASN A 134 -5.27 -14.02 -1.80
N PRO A 135 -4.62 -14.12 -0.63
CA PRO A 135 -5.24 -13.80 0.64
C PRO A 135 -5.85 -12.40 0.64
N LYS A 136 -7.13 -12.31 0.97
CA LYS A 136 -7.87 -11.04 1.00
C LYS A 136 -7.18 -9.99 1.86
N ILE A 137 -6.66 -10.40 3.02
CA ILE A 137 -5.93 -9.56 3.97
C ILE A 137 -4.72 -8.82 3.37
N MET A 138 -4.11 -9.34 2.29
CA MET A 138 -2.98 -8.71 1.62
C MET A 138 -3.41 -7.61 0.64
N VAL A 139 -4.55 -7.80 -0.02
CA VAL A 139 -4.92 -7.02 -1.21
C VAL A 139 -6.05 -6.03 -0.94
N GLU A 140 -6.91 -6.31 0.04
CA GLU A 140 -8.15 -5.56 0.28
C GLU A 140 -7.89 -4.08 0.54
N ALA A 141 -6.88 -3.75 1.35
CA ALA A 141 -6.52 -2.36 1.63
C ALA A 141 -6.15 -1.59 0.36
N PHE A 142 -5.28 -2.18 -0.49
CA PHE A 142 -4.89 -1.56 -1.75
C PHE A 142 -6.10 -1.37 -2.69
N LEU A 143 -6.88 -2.44 -2.87
CA LEU A 143 -8.00 -2.45 -3.80
C LEU A 143 -9.09 -1.45 -3.39
N LYS A 144 -9.45 -1.40 -2.10
CA LYS A 144 -10.50 -0.49 -1.61
C LYS A 144 -10.02 0.96 -1.52
N GLU A 145 -8.86 1.19 -0.89
CA GLU A 145 -8.43 2.56 -0.57
C GLU A 145 -7.77 3.29 -1.75
N TYR A 146 -7.16 2.56 -2.69
CA TYR A 146 -6.43 3.16 -3.81
C TYR A 146 -7.12 2.94 -5.15
N LEU A 147 -7.66 1.75 -5.43
CA LEU A 147 -8.36 1.49 -6.69
C LEU A 147 -9.87 1.77 -6.62
N GLY A 148 -10.42 2.02 -5.43
CA GLY A 148 -11.85 2.27 -5.23
C GLY A 148 -12.71 1.05 -5.56
N ALA A 149 -12.24 -0.16 -5.23
CA ALA A 149 -13.04 -1.37 -5.35
C ALA A 149 -14.15 -1.39 -4.29
N ASP A 150 -15.39 -1.65 -4.68
CA ASP A 150 -16.54 -1.76 -3.77
C ASP A 150 -16.55 -3.13 -3.07
N LEU A 151 -16.17 -4.18 -3.81
CA LEU A 151 -16.19 -5.55 -3.33
C LEU A 151 -14.88 -6.27 -3.67
N VAL A 152 -14.29 -6.91 -2.66
CA VAL A 152 -13.09 -7.73 -2.81
C VAL A 152 -13.38 -9.13 -2.30
N LEU A 153 -13.29 -10.10 -3.20
CA LEU A 153 -13.46 -11.53 -2.93
C LEU A 153 -12.10 -12.20 -3.09
N GLY A 154 -11.44 -12.46 -1.96
CA GLY A 154 -10.13 -13.10 -1.90
C GLY A 154 -10.16 -14.39 -1.08
N THR A 155 -9.06 -15.14 -1.14
CA THR A 155 -8.88 -16.33 -0.27
C THR A 155 -8.84 -15.89 1.19
N GLU A 156 -9.60 -16.56 2.05
CA GLU A 156 -9.63 -16.26 3.48
C GLU A 156 -8.63 -17.19 4.23
N ILE A 157 -7.79 -16.59 5.07
CA ILE A 157 -6.81 -17.32 5.88
C ILE A 157 -7.39 -17.64 7.27
N SER A 158 -7.06 -18.81 7.79
CA SER A 158 -7.44 -19.22 9.14
C SER A 158 -6.54 -18.56 10.17
N ALA A 159 -7.15 -18.07 11.25
CA ALA A 159 -6.46 -17.48 12.38
C ALA A 159 -6.96 -18.05 13.70
N TYR A 160 -6.04 -18.20 14.65
CA TYR A 160 -6.33 -18.64 16.01
C TYR A 160 -5.62 -17.72 17.01
N LYS A 161 -6.36 -17.18 17.99
CA LYS A 161 -5.86 -16.23 19.00
C LYS A 161 -5.04 -15.06 18.40
N GLY A 162 -5.53 -14.49 17.29
CA GLY A 162 -4.87 -13.36 16.61
C GLY A 162 -3.61 -13.71 15.82
N ARG A 163 -3.30 -15.00 15.65
CA ARG A 163 -2.20 -15.49 14.80
C ARG A 163 -2.72 -16.29 13.61
N ALA A 164 -2.12 -16.08 12.45
CA ALA A 164 -2.42 -16.86 11.26
C ALA A 164 -1.89 -18.29 11.43
N THR A 165 -2.73 -19.28 11.13
CA THR A 165 -2.36 -20.71 11.22
C THR A 165 -1.53 -21.17 10.02
N GLY A 166 -1.49 -20.37 8.94
CA GLY A 166 -0.92 -20.75 7.66
C GLY A 166 -1.85 -21.61 6.80
N LEU A 167 -3.06 -21.89 7.27
CA LEU A 167 -4.09 -22.64 6.56
C LEU A 167 -5.19 -21.70 6.04
N VAL A 168 -6.01 -22.20 5.13
CA VAL A 168 -7.12 -21.45 4.51
C VAL A 168 -8.47 -21.94 5.01
N THR A 169 -9.43 -21.04 5.17
CA THR A 169 -10.80 -21.38 5.56
C THR A 169 -11.64 -21.78 4.34
N GLY A 170 -12.76 -22.48 4.57
CA GLY A 170 -13.68 -22.86 3.49
C GLY A 170 -14.21 -21.62 2.73
N PRO A 171 -14.31 -21.65 1.39
CA PRO A 171 -14.20 -22.81 0.48
C PRO A 171 -12.77 -23.19 0.05
N GLY A 172 -11.74 -22.55 0.60
CA GLY A 172 -10.33 -22.75 0.23
C GLY A 172 -9.83 -21.65 -0.72
N ILE A 173 -8.89 -22.00 -1.62
CA ILE A 173 -8.30 -21.04 -2.56
C ILE A 173 -9.34 -20.67 -3.64
N LEU A 174 -9.53 -19.38 -3.88
CA LEU A 174 -10.42 -18.88 -4.93
C LEU A 174 -9.77 -18.97 -6.32
N VAL A 175 -9.81 -20.16 -6.92
CA VAL A 175 -9.33 -20.45 -8.27
C VAL A 175 -10.39 -21.23 -9.04
N GLY A 176 -10.55 -20.97 -10.35
CA GLY A 176 -11.45 -21.76 -11.18
C GLY A 176 -12.91 -21.61 -10.76
N HIS A 177 -13.59 -22.73 -10.57
CA HIS A 177 -14.98 -22.78 -10.13
C HIS A 177 -15.22 -22.10 -8.78
N ASN A 178 -14.25 -22.10 -7.86
CA ASN A 178 -14.39 -21.39 -6.59
C ASN A 178 -14.54 -19.88 -6.79
N LYS A 179 -13.90 -19.28 -7.80
CA LYS A 179 -14.11 -17.86 -8.14
C LYS A 179 -15.55 -17.63 -8.65
N ALA A 180 -16.03 -18.52 -9.52
CA ALA A 180 -17.39 -18.45 -10.04
C ALA A 180 -18.45 -18.61 -8.93
N ASP A 181 -18.27 -19.56 -8.02
CA ASP A 181 -19.17 -19.79 -6.90
C ASP A 181 -19.17 -18.61 -5.91
N ALA A 182 -17.99 -18.03 -5.64
CA ALA A 182 -17.87 -16.83 -4.82
C ALA A 182 -18.60 -15.64 -5.47
N LEU A 183 -18.48 -15.48 -6.79
CA LEU A 183 -19.18 -14.45 -7.54
C LEU A 183 -20.70 -14.66 -7.50
N LEU A 184 -21.17 -15.89 -7.78
CA LEU A 184 -22.59 -16.24 -7.69
C LEU A 184 -23.15 -15.96 -6.30
N LYS A 185 -22.41 -16.31 -5.24
CA LYS A 185 -22.81 -16.05 -3.86
C LYS A 185 -22.91 -14.55 -3.56
N ALA A 186 -21.99 -13.75 -4.06
CA ALA A 186 -21.98 -12.30 -3.84
C ALA A 186 -23.08 -11.57 -4.62
N PHE A 187 -23.47 -12.07 -5.80
CA PHE A 187 -24.45 -11.44 -6.69
C PHE A 187 -25.83 -12.11 -6.70
N ARG A 188 -26.15 -13.02 -5.78
CA ARG A 188 -27.44 -13.75 -5.75
C ARG A 188 -28.67 -12.84 -5.84
N ASN A 189 -28.61 -11.67 -5.21
CA ASN A 189 -29.72 -10.72 -5.10
C ASN A 189 -29.49 -9.45 -5.93
N THR A 190 -28.58 -9.49 -6.90
CA THR A 190 -28.18 -8.32 -7.71
C THR A 190 -28.17 -8.72 -9.18
N SER A 191 -28.24 -7.74 -10.07
CA SER A 191 -28.02 -7.96 -11.49
C SER A 191 -26.68 -8.65 -11.75
N THR A 192 -26.65 -9.49 -12.79
CA THR A 192 -25.41 -10.11 -13.24
C THR A 192 -24.38 -9.03 -13.62
N PRO A 193 -23.10 -9.24 -13.30
CA PRO A 193 -22.05 -8.31 -13.68
C PRO A 193 -21.99 -8.09 -15.19
N ASP A 194 -21.70 -6.86 -15.61
CA ASP A 194 -21.69 -6.48 -17.01
C ASP A 194 -20.38 -6.89 -17.69
N ILE A 195 -19.23 -6.70 -17.03
CA ILE A 195 -17.90 -6.92 -17.61
C ILE A 195 -17.08 -7.86 -16.74
N GLY A 196 -16.54 -8.93 -17.35
CA GLY A 196 -15.55 -9.82 -16.74
C GLY A 196 -14.16 -9.64 -17.35
N LEU A 197 -13.13 -9.44 -16.52
CA LEU A 197 -11.73 -9.37 -16.94
C LEU A 197 -10.93 -10.51 -16.30
N GLY A 198 -10.18 -11.25 -17.10
CA GLY A 198 -9.30 -12.33 -16.65
C GLY A 198 -8.12 -12.53 -17.59
N ASP A 199 -7.10 -13.26 -17.17
CA ASP A 199 -5.89 -13.50 -17.97
C ASP A 199 -5.66 -14.99 -18.28
N ARG A 200 -6.33 -15.89 -17.55
CA ARG A 200 -6.12 -17.34 -17.62
C ARG A 200 -7.40 -18.12 -17.87
N LYS A 201 -7.22 -19.37 -18.29
CA LYS A 201 -8.33 -20.35 -18.42
C LYS A 201 -9.04 -20.61 -17.08
N THR A 202 -8.34 -20.43 -15.96
CA THR A 202 -8.92 -20.56 -14.61
C THR A 202 -9.89 -19.43 -14.28
N ASP A 203 -9.93 -18.35 -15.05
CA ASP A 203 -10.89 -17.25 -14.89
C ASP A 203 -12.15 -17.43 -15.74
N TYR A 204 -12.09 -18.27 -16.78
CA TYR A 204 -13.19 -18.51 -17.70
C TYR A 204 -14.52 -18.89 -17.01
N PRO A 205 -14.53 -19.68 -15.92
CA PRO A 205 -15.77 -19.99 -15.21
C PRO A 205 -16.53 -18.75 -14.73
N PHE A 206 -15.87 -17.74 -14.16
CA PHE A 206 -16.56 -16.53 -13.70
C PHE A 206 -16.80 -15.54 -14.85
N MET A 207 -15.90 -15.49 -15.84
CA MET A 207 -16.09 -14.66 -17.03
C MET A 207 -17.36 -15.06 -17.79
N LYS A 208 -17.67 -16.36 -17.87
CA LYS A 208 -18.94 -16.85 -18.46
C LYS A 208 -20.21 -16.37 -17.75
N LEU A 209 -20.10 -15.92 -16.50
CA LEU A 209 -21.23 -15.40 -15.71
C LEU A 209 -21.49 -13.91 -15.96
N CYS A 210 -20.54 -13.20 -16.58
CA CYS A 210 -20.67 -11.79 -16.93
C CYS A 210 -21.32 -11.63 -18.30
N LYS A 211 -21.98 -10.49 -18.56
CA LYS A 211 -22.64 -10.23 -19.87
C LYS A 211 -21.62 -10.15 -21.01
N GLU A 212 -20.53 -9.42 -20.78
CA GLU A 212 -19.37 -9.30 -21.65
C GLU A 212 -18.12 -9.74 -20.90
N SER A 213 -17.12 -10.26 -21.59
CA SER A 213 -15.86 -10.65 -20.95
C SER A 213 -14.69 -10.56 -21.89
N TYR A 214 -13.54 -10.15 -21.35
CA TYR A 214 -12.34 -9.85 -22.10
C TYR A 214 -11.12 -10.49 -21.46
N VAL A 215 -10.24 -11.02 -22.30
CA VAL A 215 -8.95 -11.57 -21.87
C VAL A 215 -7.88 -10.49 -21.90
N VAL A 216 -7.11 -10.41 -20.81
CA VAL A 216 -5.92 -9.57 -20.71
C VAL A 216 -4.70 -10.40 -21.12
N PRO A 217 -4.07 -10.11 -22.27
CA PRO A 217 -2.88 -10.84 -22.68
C PRO A 217 -1.69 -10.43 -21.81
N ALA A 218 -0.80 -11.39 -21.50
CA ALA A 218 0.47 -11.05 -20.89
C ALA A 218 1.32 -10.28 -21.91
N ASN A 219 1.57 -9.00 -21.61
CA ASN A 219 2.52 -8.20 -22.37
C ASN A 219 3.59 -7.64 -21.42
N PRO A 220 4.82 -8.17 -21.46
CA PRO A 220 5.90 -7.71 -20.58
C PRO A 220 6.38 -6.28 -20.90
N GLU A 221 6.18 -5.81 -22.14
CA GLU A 221 6.68 -4.52 -22.62
C GLU A 221 5.79 -3.33 -22.22
N VAL A 222 4.55 -3.58 -21.81
CA VAL A 222 3.61 -2.52 -21.43
C VAL A 222 4.07 -1.87 -20.13
N GLU A 223 4.23 -0.55 -20.13
CA GLU A 223 4.57 0.20 -18.93
C GLU A 223 3.40 0.22 -17.92
N ALA A 224 3.74 0.26 -16.64
CA ALA A 224 2.73 0.36 -15.58
C ALA A 224 2.06 1.74 -15.59
N VAL A 225 0.86 1.80 -15.02
CA VAL A 225 0.14 3.07 -14.84
C VAL A 225 0.98 4.05 -14.01
N SER A 226 1.12 5.28 -14.50
CA SER A 226 1.76 6.37 -13.76
C SER A 226 0.99 6.68 -12.46
N HIS A 227 1.70 6.89 -11.36
CA HIS A 227 1.11 7.13 -10.04
C HIS A 227 0.11 8.31 -10.01
N ASP A 228 0.30 9.31 -10.87
CA ASP A 228 -0.57 10.50 -10.96
C ASP A 228 -1.99 10.19 -11.48
N LYS A 229 -2.19 9.02 -12.10
CA LYS A 229 -3.49 8.57 -12.62
C LYS A 229 -4.29 7.78 -11.60
N LEU A 230 -3.75 7.57 -10.39
CA LEU A 230 -4.45 6.88 -9.33
C LEU A 230 -5.39 7.86 -8.59
N PRO A 231 -6.57 7.40 -8.14
CA PRO A 231 -7.53 8.25 -7.41
C PRO A 231 -6.96 8.86 -6.13
N LYS A 232 -6.00 8.18 -5.50
CA LYS A 232 -5.36 8.60 -4.25
C LYS A 232 -3.84 8.54 -4.40
N PRO A 233 -3.11 9.60 -4.01
CA PRO A 233 -1.66 9.58 -4.03
C PRO A 233 -1.14 8.56 -3.01
N ILE A 234 -0.11 7.83 -3.42
CA ILE A 234 0.51 6.82 -2.56
C ILE A 234 1.56 7.52 -1.72
N ILE A 235 1.23 7.69 -0.43
CA ILE A 235 2.17 8.22 0.54
C ILE A 235 2.90 7.02 1.14
N PHE A 236 4.11 6.77 0.66
CA PHE A 236 4.96 5.68 1.12
C PHE A 236 5.61 6.06 2.44
N HIS A 237 5.35 5.26 3.49
CA HIS A 237 5.82 5.58 4.84
C HIS A 237 6.90 4.62 5.35
N ASP A 238 6.98 3.37 4.89
CA ASP A 238 7.97 2.43 5.39
C ASP A 238 8.00 1.17 4.54
N GLY A 239 9.15 0.83 3.98
CA GLY A 239 9.37 -0.43 3.26
C GLY A 239 10.86 -0.65 3.14
N ARG A 240 11.33 -1.76 3.70
CA ARG A 240 12.76 -2.05 3.83
C ARG A 240 13.39 -2.44 2.49
N LEU A 241 12.57 -2.99 1.59
CA LEU A 241 12.99 -3.31 0.24
C LEU A 241 12.65 -2.17 -0.72
N VAL A 242 13.63 -1.79 -1.54
CA VAL A 242 13.45 -0.79 -2.60
C VAL A 242 12.82 -1.43 -3.84
N GLN A 243 13.21 -2.67 -4.15
CA GLN A 243 12.81 -3.38 -5.37
C GLN A 243 11.86 -4.53 -5.07
N LYS A 244 11.01 -4.86 -6.07
CA LYS A 244 10.09 -6.01 -6.01
C LYS A 244 10.91 -7.31 -5.93
N PRO A 245 10.76 -8.13 -4.88
CA PRO A 245 11.59 -9.31 -4.69
C PRO A 245 11.13 -10.46 -5.59
N SER A 246 11.57 -10.47 -6.85
CA SER A 246 11.53 -11.66 -7.68
C SER A 246 12.32 -12.80 -7.01
N PRO A 247 12.09 -14.09 -7.35
CA PRO A 247 12.85 -15.19 -6.73
C PRO A 247 14.37 -15.00 -6.79
N LEU A 248 14.88 -14.52 -7.92
CA LEU A 248 16.29 -14.19 -8.09
C LEU A 248 16.72 -13.02 -7.20
N MET A 249 15.96 -11.92 -7.17
CA MET A 249 16.29 -10.77 -6.34
C MET A 249 16.18 -11.09 -4.84
N ALA A 250 15.25 -11.95 -4.43
CA ALA A 250 15.14 -12.46 -3.07
C ALA A 250 16.38 -13.28 -2.68
N LEU A 251 16.85 -14.15 -3.57
CA LEU A 251 18.09 -14.91 -3.37
C LEU A 251 19.30 -13.98 -3.20
N LEU A 252 19.47 -13.02 -4.12
CA LEU A 252 20.55 -12.04 -4.06
C LEU A 252 20.48 -11.20 -2.78
N THR A 253 19.28 -10.80 -2.36
CA THR A 253 19.07 -10.07 -1.10
C THR A 253 19.52 -10.91 0.10
N ILE A 254 19.13 -12.18 0.17
CA ILE A 254 19.54 -13.09 1.26
C ILE A 254 21.06 -13.29 1.28
N LEU A 255 21.67 -13.57 0.12
CA LEU A 255 23.12 -13.76 0.01
C LEU A 255 23.90 -12.49 0.35
N TRP A 256 23.33 -11.32 0.08
CA TRP A 256 23.96 -10.03 0.39
C TRP A 256 23.88 -9.67 1.88
N ILE A 257 22.89 -10.17 2.64
CA ILE A 257 22.67 -9.77 4.03
C ILE A 257 23.88 -9.99 4.95
N PRO A 258 24.59 -11.14 4.93
CA PRO A 258 25.80 -11.31 5.75
C PRO A 258 26.89 -10.29 5.43
N VAL A 259 27.14 -10.03 4.14
CA VAL A 259 28.11 -9.03 3.69
C VAL A 259 27.66 -7.62 4.08
N GLY A 260 26.37 -7.33 3.87
CA GLY A 260 25.74 -6.07 4.24
C GLY A 260 25.78 -5.80 5.74
N PHE A 261 25.66 -6.84 6.57
CA PHE A 261 25.78 -6.74 8.03
C PHE A 261 27.21 -6.36 8.44
N VAL A 262 28.23 -7.02 7.88
CA VAL A 262 29.64 -6.65 8.14
C VAL A 262 29.91 -5.21 7.68
N LEU A 263 29.45 -4.84 6.49
CA LEU A 263 29.56 -3.47 5.99
C LEU A 263 28.83 -2.45 6.87
N ALA A 264 27.66 -2.81 7.41
CA ALA A 264 26.91 -1.97 8.34
C ALA A 264 27.71 -1.76 9.64
N CYS A 265 28.30 -2.80 10.21
CA CYS A 265 29.17 -2.70 11.39
C CYS A 265 30.38 -1.80 11.12
N LEU A 266 31.05 -1.97 9.96
CA LEU A 266 32.18 -1.12 9.58
C LEU A 266 31.77 0.35 9.42
N ARG A 267 30.60 0.62 8.84
CA ARG A 267 30.06 1.99 8.71
C ARG A 267 29.72 2.59 10.07
N ILE A 268 29.08 1.83 10.96
CA ILE A 268 28.78 2.29 12.32
C ILE A 268 30.08 2.59 13.08
N ALA A 269 31.08 1.71 12.99
CA ALA A 269 32.38 1.91 13.61
C ALA A 269 33.11 3.14 13.04
N ALA A 270 33.10 3.34 11.72
CA ALA A 270 33.67 4.52 11.08
C ALA A 270 33.01 5.81 11.57
N GLY A 271 31.67 5.84 11.66
CA GLY A 271 30.94 7.00 12.16
C GLY A 271 31.14 7.29 13.66
N ALA A 272 31.40 6.25 14.46
CA ALA A 272 31.58 6.37 15.91
C ALA A 272 33.03 6.67 16.33
N LEU A 273 34.02 6.16 15.60
CA LEU A 273 35.44 6.21 15.99
C LEU A 273 36.25 7.29 15.27
N LEU A 274 35.84 7.72 14.07
CA LEU A 274 36.61 8.68 13.28
C LEU A 274 36.13 10.12 13.52
N PRO A 275 37.05 11.11 13.47
CA PRO A 275 36.67 12.52 13.52
C PRO A 275 35.87 12.90 12.26
N MET A 276 34.91 13.82 12.41
CA MET A 276 33.94 14.22 11.36
C MET A 276 34.51 14.46 9.96
N PRO A 277 35.66 15.13 9.77
CA PRO A 277 36.24 15.32 8.44
C PRO A 277 36.66 14.00 7.76
N LEU A 278 37.08 13.00 8.54
CA LEU A 278 37.49 11.69 8.03
C LEU A 278 36.30 10.76 7.79
N VAL A 279 35.18 10.94 8.51
CA VAL A 279 33.96 10.15 8.35
C VAL A 279 33.45 10.23 6.91
N TYR A 280 33.50 11.41 6.28
CA TYR A 280 33.10 11.58 4.88
C TYR A 280 33.90 10.67 3.93
N TYR A 281 35.22 10.66 4.06
CA TYR A 281 36.10 9.82 3.23
C TYR A 281 35.97 8.34 3.56
N ALA A 282 35.79 7.98 4.83
CA ALA A 282 35.57 6.60 5.25
C ALA A 282 34.24 6.06 4.69
N PHE A 283 33.17 6.84 4.74
CA PHE A 283 31.90 6.49 4.11
C PHE A 283 32.03 6.35 2.60
N TRP A 284 32.77 7.25 1.95
CA TRP A 284 33.06 7.15 0.52
C TRP A 284 33.79 5.83 0.17
N ALA A 285 34.83 5.48 0.92
CA ALA A 285 35.58 4.23 0.75
C ALA A 285 34.71 2.98 1.02
N LEU A 286 33.77 3.06 1.98
CA LEU A 286 32.80 2.01 2.30
C LEU A 286 31.58 1.99 1.35
N GLY A 287 31.64 2.71 0.22
CA GLY A 287 30.64 2.68 -0.84
C GLY A 287 29.41 3.57 -0.60
N VAL A 288 29.49 4.53 0.31
CA VAL A 288 28.43 5.50 0.59
C VAL A 288 28.79 6.83 -0.07
N ARG A 289 28.06 7.21 -1.12
CA ARG A 289 28.28 8.48 -1.83
C ARG A 289 27.32 9.55 -1.34
N VAL A 290 27.84 10.48 -0.54
CA VAL A 290 27.07 11.65 -0.09
C VAL A 290 27.28 12.80 -1.08
N THR A 291 26.22 13.23 -1.75
CA THR A 291 26.25 14.39 -2.66
C THR A 291 25.55 15.56 -1.99
N VAL A 292 26.29 16.62 -1.68
CA VAL A 292 25.72 17.85 -1.09
C VAL A 292 25.40 18.81 -2.23
N LYS A 293 24.13 19.23 -2.32
CA LYS A 293 23.69 20.26 -3.27
C LYS A 293 23.38 21.56 -2.51
N GLY A 294 23.98 22.66 -2.95
CA GLY A 294 23.85 23.97 -2.30
C GLY A 294 24.90 24.22 -1.21
N THR A 295 24.77 25.34 -0.52
CA THR A 295 25.69 25.77 0.54
C THR A 295 25.18 25.32 1.92
N PRO A 296 25.94 24.48 2.65
CA PRO A 296 25.57 24.08 4.01
C PRO A 296 25.36 25.30 4.94
N PRO A 297 24.34 25.29 5.81
CA PRO A 297 24.11 26.39 6.74
C PRO A 297 25.30 26.56 7.71
N PRO A 298 25.69 27.81 8.01
CA PRO A 298 26.79 28.07 8.93
C PRO A 298 26.47 27.57 10.36
N PRO A 299 27.48 27.41 11.23
CA PRO A 299 27.26 27.07 12.63
C PRO A 299 26.51 28.21 13.34
N ALA A 300 25.58 27.88 14.24
CA ALA A 300 24.91 28.88 15.07
C ALA A 300 25.96 29.62 15.93
N ARG A 301 26.01 30.94 15.83
CA ARG A 301 26.90 31.78 16.64
C ARG A 301 26.12 32.31 17.84
N LYS A 302 26.62 32.08 19.06
CA LYS A 302 26.02 32.56 20.31
C LYS A 302 25.89 34.10 20.40
N SER A 303 26.57 34.84 19.53
CA SER A 303 26.66 36.30 19.56
C SER A 303 25.46 37.04 18.93
N THR A 304 24.57 36.37 18.21
CA THR A 304 23.45 37.02 17.47
C THR A 304 22.07 36.79 18.11
N GLY A 305 22.00 36.28 19.34
CA GLY A 305 20.72 35.94 19.99
C GLY A 305 20.00 34.72 19.40
N GLN A 306 20.54 34.12 18.33
CA GLN A 306 20.09 32.83 17.80
C GLN A 306 20.68 31.70 18.65
N THR A 307 19.83 31.00 19.40
CA THR A 307 20.26 29.97 20.36
C THR A 307 20.57 28.61 19.70
N GLY A 308 20.22 28.39 18.43
CA GLY A 308 20.56 27.17 17.70
C GLY A 308 19.89 27.02 16.33
N VAL A 309 20.26 25.98 15.58
CA VAL A 309 19.56 25.51 14.37
C VAL A 309 19.01 24.13 14.68
N LEU A 310 17.68 23.96 14.62
CA LEU A 310 17.03 22.66 14.77
C LEU A 310 16.83 22.03 13.40
N PHE A 311 17.30 20.79 13.25
CA PHE A 311 17.04 19.99 12.08
C PHE A 311 15.95 18.97 12.39
N ILE A 312 14.88 18.97 11.60
CA ILE A 312 13.78 18.02 11.73
C ILE A 312 14.03 16.88 10.74
N CYS A 313 14.28 15.69 11.28
CA CYS A 313 14.50 14.46 10.51
C CYS A 313 13.19 13.67 10.45
N SER A 314 12.83 13.18 9.26
CA SER A 314 11.53 12.53 9.03
C SER A 314 11.62 11.01 9.07
N HIS A 315 12.81 10.44 8.88
CA HIS A 315 12.98 8.99 8.97
C HIS A 315 13.00 8.51 10.42
N ARG A 316 12.38 7.35 10.66
CA ARG A 316 12.38 6.66 11.96
C ARG A 316 13.79 6.24 12.41
N THR A 317 14.73 6.11 11.47
CA THR A 317 16.10 5.67 11.75
C THR A 317 17.03 6.84 11.99
N LEU A 318 18.16 6.59 12.66
CA LEU A 318 19.23 7.58 12.85
C LEU A 318 19.96 7.96 11.55
N LEU A 319 19.56 7.42 10.39
CA LEU A 319 20.21 7.71 9.12
C LEU A 319 20.14 9.21 8.78
N ASP A 320 18.98 9.85 8.94
CA ASP A 320 18.81 11.27 8.63
C ASP A 320 19.79 12.15 9.41
N PRO A 321 19.89 12.04 10.76
CA PRO A 321 20.89 12.79 11.51
C PRO A 321 22.33 12.46 11.13
N ILE A 322 22.64 11.18 10.85
CA ILE A 322 24.00 10.77 10.46
C ILE A 322 24.40 11.42 9.13
N PHE A 323 23.56 11.31 8.09
CA PHE A 323 23.84 11.89 6.78
C PHE A 323 23.92 13.41 6.84
N LEU A 324 23.05 14.04 7.63
CA LEU A 324 23.09 15.48 7.81
C LEU A 324 24.36 15.93 8.55
N SER A 325 24.77 15.21 9.61
CA SER A 325 26.04 15.44 10.31
C SER A 325 27.23 15.34 9.35
N THR A 326 27.27 14.30 8.51
CA THR A 326 28.30 14.11 7.48
C THR A 326 28.28 15.23 6.43
N ALA A 327 27.11 15.64 5.95
CA ALA A 327 26.97 16.71 4.97
C ALA A 327 27.39 18.09 5.51
N LEU A 328 27.15 18.35 6.80
CA LEU A 328 27.53 19.60 7.48
C LEU A 328 28.98 19.58 7.98
N GLY A 329 29.64 18.41 8.00
CA GLY A 329 31.00 18.24 8.53
C GLY A 329 31.11 18.49 10.04
N ARG A 330 30.00 18.46 10.79
CA ARG A 330 29.95 18.77 12.22
C ARG A 330 28.86 17.94 12.91
N PRO A 331 29.03 17.59 14.20
CA PRO A 331 28.00 16.89 14.94
C PRO A 331 26.74 17.75 15.05
N ILE A 332 25.58 17.11 14.94
CA ILE A 332 24.29 17.73 15.19
C ILE A 332 23.57 17.02 16.34
N PRO A 333 22.93 17.75 17.25
CA PRO A 333 22.01 17.14 18.20
C PRO A 333 20.83 16.57 17.42
N ALA A 334 20.74 15.23 17.40
CA ALA A 334 19.64 14.51 16.79
C ALA A 334 18.47 14.45 17.78
N VAL A 335 17.35 15.09 17.43
CA VAL A 335 16.09 14.88 18.14
C VAL A 335 15.24 13.98 17.25
N THR A 336 14.97 12.76 17.69
CA THR A 336 13.99 11.89 17.03
C THR A 336 12.61 12.31 17.55
N PRO A 337 11.73 12.91 16.74
CA PRO A 337 10.41 13.30 17.21
C PRO A 337 9.62 12.03 17.57
N ALA A 338 9.25 11.89 18.83
CA ALA A 338 8.28 10.91 19.27
C ALA A 338 6.90 11.58 19.23
N TYR A 339 5.98 11.02 18.45
CA TYR A 339 4.59 11.45 18.44
C TYR A 339 3.80 10.52 19.37
N GLU A 340 3.12 11.11 20.35
CA GLU A 340 2.09 10.40 21.12
C GLU A 340 0.73 10.70 20.50
N VAL A 341 0.01 9.66 20.12
CA VAL A 341 -1.32 9.78 19.52
C VAL A 341 -2.34 9.21 20.48
N THR A 342 -3.20 10.07 21.03
CA THR A 342 -4.29 9.67 21.91
C THR A 342 -5.60 9.66 21.12
N PHE A 343 -6.20 8.47 20.96
CA PHE A 343 -7.52 8.35 20.34
C PHE A 343 -8.61 8.66 21.37
N LEU A 344 -9.35 9.73 21.15
CA LEU A 344 -10.52 10.08 21.95
C LEU A 344 -11.71 9.18 21.62
N ASN A 345 -12.58 8.97 22.59
CA ASN A 345 -13.83 8.25 22.38
C ASN A 345 -14.70 8.95 21.32
N LYS A 346 -15.45 8.17 20.55
CA LYS A 346 -16.44 8.72 19.62
C LYS A 346 -17.43 9.62 20.39
N LEU A 347 -17.82 10.72 19.77
CA LEU A 347 -18.85 11.59 20.34
C LEU A 347 -20.18 10.82 20.49
N PRO A 348 -20.81 10.87 21.68
CA PRO A 348 -22.19 10.44 21.87
C PRO A 348 -23.13 11.18 20.91
N GLN A 349 -24.20 10.54 20.48
CA GLN A 349 -25.13 11.13 19.51
C GLN A 349 -25.74 12.44 20.02
N GLU A 350 -25.95 12.56 21.33
CA GLU A 350 -26.48 13.74 22.04
C GLU A 350 -25.52 14.95 22.00
N LEU A 351 -24.25 14.73 21.63
CA LEU A 351 -23.24 15.76 21.49
C LEU A 351 -22.91 16.08 20.03
N THR A 352 -23.75 15.61 19.09
CA THR A 352 -23.59 15.86 17.65
C THR A 352 -24.65 16.82 17.11
N CYS A 353 -24.40 17.40 15.93
CA CYS A 353 -25.36 18.29 15.27
C CYS A 353 -26.70 17.59 14.95
N SER A 354 -26.71 16.26 14.77
CA SER A 354 -27.94 15.51 14.48
C SER A 354 -28.89 15.43 15.68
N SER A 355 -28.41 15.74 16.89
CA SER A 355 -29.24 15.88 18.10
C SER A 355 -29.78 17.31 18.31
N GLY A 356 -29.56 18.23 17.37
CA GLY A 356 -30.05 19.61 17.43
C GLY A 356 -29.06 20.63 18.04
N LYS A 357 -27.83 20.23 18.36
CA LYS A 357 -26.78 21.18 18.77
C LYS A 357 -26.26 22.00 17.60
N SER A 358 -25.87 23.25 17.85
CA SER A 358 -25.24 24.08 16.83
C SER A 358 -23.85 23.54 16.47
N SER A 359 -23.43 23.72 15.21
CA SER A 359 -22.08 23.34 14.76
C SER A 359 -20.98 24.04 15.57
N HIS A 360 -21.24 25.26 16.05
CA HIS A 360 -20.34 26.02 16.91
C HIS A 360 -20.17 25.38 18.28
N ASP A 361 -21.25 24.95 18.92
CA ASP A 361 -21.20 24.31 20.25
C ASP A 361 -20.46 22.98 20.20
N VAL A 362 -20.73 22.18 19.17
CA VAL A 362 -20.05 20.90 18.95
C VAL A 362 -18.55 21.13 18.70
N ALA A 363 -18.18 22.12 17.88
CA ALA A 363 -16.78 22.45 17.61
C ALA A 363 -16.05 22.93 18.87
N ASN A 364 -16.68 23.81 19.67
CA ASN A 364 -16.12 24.29 20.93
C ASN A 364 -15.92 23.16 21.94
N TYR A 365 -16.88 22.24 22.05
CA TYR A 365 -16.78 21.07 22.90
C TYR A 365 -15.63 20.15 22.48
N ILE A 366 -15.50 19.87 21.17
CA ILE A 366 -14.38 19.08 20.62
C ILE A 366 -13.04 19.74 20.92
N GLN A 367 -12.92 21.06 20.68
CA GLN A 367 -11.69 21.81 20.93
C GLN A 367 -11.30 21.75 22.41
N ARG A 368 -12.25 21.89 23.34
CA ARG A 368 -12.00 21.75 24.78
C ARG A 368 -11.56 20.35 25.15
N MET A 369 -12.19 19.32 24.58
CA MET A 369 -11.79 17.95 24.83
C MET A 369 -10.36 17.69 24.36
N ILE A 370 -10.02 18.07 23.13
CA ILE A 370 -8.66 17.95 22.59
C ILE A 370 -7.66 18.70 23.47
N ALA A 371 -7.97 19.95 23.82
CA ALA A 371 -7.12 20.78 24.67
C ALA A 371 -6.89 20.13 26.05
N SER A 372 -7.97 19.67 26.70
CA SER A 372 -7.87 19.00 28.01
C SER A 372 -7.04 17.71 27.97
N THR A 373 -7.18 16.89 26.93
CA THR A 373 -6.41 15.65 26.79
C THR A 373 -4.93 15.93 26.54
N LEU A 374 -4.62 16.97 25.78
CA LEU A 374 -3.25 17.37 25.50
C LEU A 374 -2.67 18.31 26.57
N SER A 375 -3.41 18.58 27.66
CA SER A 375 -3.04 19.51 28.73
C SER A 375 -2.76 20.96 28.26
N TYR A 376 -3.49 21.41 27.24
CA TYR A 376 -3.49 22.80 26.76
C TYR A 376 -4.76 23.54 27.18
N GLU A 377 -4.68 24.87 27.19
CA GLU A 377 -5.82 25.77 27.38
C GLU A 377 -6.33 26.27 26.03
N CYS A 378 -7.65 26.28 25.83
CA CYS A 378 -8.24 26.87 24.63
C CYS A 378 -8.05 28.39 24.64
N THR A 379 -7.52 28.94 23.54
CA THR A 379 -7.51 30.40 23.35
C THR A 379 -8.92 30.90 23.01
N ASN A 380 -9.26 32.11 23.48
CA ASN A 380 -10.51 32.78 23.13
C ASN A 380 -10.43 33.55 21.79
N PHE A 381 -9.46 33.21 20.94
CA PHE A 381 -9.28 33.88 19.65
C PHE A 381 -10.43 33.58 18.71
N THR A 382 -11.07 34.63 18.22
CA THR A 382 -12.07 34.55 17.17
C THR A 382 -11.39 34.16 15.85
N ARG A 383 -12.21 33.79 14.84
CA ARG A 383 -11.70 33.59 13.47
C ARG A 383 -10.90 34.81 13.00
N LYS A 384 -11.41 36.03 13.20
CA LYS A 384 -10.75 37.27 12.81
C LYS A 384 -9.38 37.41 13.48
N ASP A 385 -9.29 37.14 14.78
CA ASP A 385 -8.02 37.22 15.51
C ASP A 385 -6.98 36.25 14.96
N LYS A 386 -7.39 35.02 14.64
CA LYS A 386 -6.52 33.99 14.06
C LYS A 386 -6.00 34.39 12.67
N TYR A 387 -6.87 34.88 11.79
CA TYR A 387 -6.46 35.34 10.46
C TYR A 387 -5.58 36.59 10.52
N ARG A 388 -5.83 37.49 11.46
CA ARG A 388 -5.01 38.69 11.65
C ARG A 388 -3.62 38.33 12.14
N ALA A 389 -3.50 37.37 13.06
CA ALA A 389 -2.22 36.89 13.56
C ALA A 389 -1.43 36.07 12.53
N LEU A 390 -2.09 35.21 11.74
CA LEU A 390 -1.42 34.27 10.83
C LEU A 390 -1.21 34.82 9.41
N ALA A 391 -2.14 35.63 8.91
CA ALA A 391 -2.20 36.06 7.52
C ALA A 391 -2.31 37.59 7.33
N GLY A 392 -2.34 38.36 8.44
CA GLY A 392 -2.40 39.82 8.40
C GLY A 392 -3.71 40.40 7.84
N ASN A 393 -4.77 39.59 7.69
CA ASN A 393 -6.06 40.03 7.15
C ASN A 393 -7.23 39.53 8.02
N ASP A 394 -8.44 40.02 7.75
CA ASP A 394 -9.64 39.67 8.54
C ASP A 394 -10.29 38.33 8.12
N GLY A 395 -9.65 37.57 7.23
CA GLY A 395 -10.13 36.28 6.75
C GLY A 395 -11.32 36.35 5.78
N VAL A 396 -11.70 37.55 5.32
CA VAL A 396 -12.71 37.75 4.29
C VAL A 396 -12.03 37.66 2.92
N VAL A 397 -12.35 36.60 2.17
CA VAL A 397 -11.98 36.51 0.75
C VAL A 397 -12.99 37.36 -0.01
N VAL A 398 -12.55 38.47 -0.58
CA VAL A 398 -13.39 39.25 -1.50
C VAL A 398 -13.70 38.34 -2.69
N GLU A 399 -14.96 37.94 -2.86
CA GLU A 399 -15.38 37.24 -4.06
C GLU A 399 -14.99 38.09 -5.27
N LYS A 400 -14.20 37.52 -6.18
CA LYS A 400 -13.92 38.16 -7.46
C LYS A 400 -15.26 38.39 -8.14
N THR A 401 -15.64 39.65 -8.29
CA THR A 401 -16.78 40.07 -9.10
C THR A 401 -16.69 39.36 -10.43
N LYS A 402 -17.68 38.51 -10.75
CA LYS A 402 -17.81 37.94 -12.08
C LYS A 402 -17.91 39.13 -13.04
N LEU A 403 -16.83 39.41 -13.77
CA LEU A 403 -16.87 40.29 -14.92
C LEU A 403 -17.95 39.72 -15.83
N ALA A 404 -19.04 40.47 -15.98
CA ALA A 404 -20.01 40.20 -17.03
C ALA A 404 -19.23 40.24 -18.35
N ALA A 405 -19.23 39.12 -19.05
CA ALA A 405 -18.73 39.07 -20.41
C ALA A 405 -19.67 39.93 -21.26
N ASN A 406 -19.17 41.09 -21.69
CA ASN A 406 -19.70 41.78 -22.86
C ASN A 406 -19.14 41.14 -24.12
#